data_AF-A0A8S0PNI8-F1
#
_entry.id   AF-A0A8S0PNI8-F1
#
_cell.length_a   1.000
_cell.length_b   1.000
_cell.length_c   1.000
_cell.angle_alpha   90.00
_cell.angle_beta   90.00
_cell.angle_gamma   90.00
#
_symmetry.space_group_name_H-M   'P 1'
#
loop_
_entity.id
_entity.type
_entity.pdbx_description
1 polymer ?
#
loop_
_entity_poly.entity_id
_entity_poly.type
_entity_poly.pdbx_seq_one_letter_code
_entity_poly.pdbx_strand_id
1 'polypeptide(L)'
;MLALDQRSLEEEAERKIGWMLKLLFAGTATIVAYQFFPYLGDNLMQQSVSLLHVKDPLFKRMGASRLARFAIDDERRMKIVEMGGGQELLNMLGAAKDDRTRKEALKALAAIAQSDEAVGALYQAGAISVIRTTPDSVEDTEIETYKLNLLRRFRDFEI
;
A
#
# COMPACT_ATOMS: atom_id res chain seq x y z
N MET A 1 -37.00 -48.41 -24.00
CA MET A 1 -37.58 -47.57 -22.92
C MET A 1 -36.66 -47.54 -21.71
N LEU A 2 -36.30 -48.69 -21.11
CA LEU A 2 -35.37 -48.77 -19.95
C LEU A 2 -33.97 -48.15 -20.16
N ALA A 3 -33.33 -48.36 -21.32
CA ALA A 3 -31.99 -47.80 -21.56
C ALA A 3 -31.96 -46.28 -21.77
N LEU A 4 -33.09 -45.67 -22.17
CA LEU A 4 -33.20 -44.21 -22.31
C LEU A 4 -33.41 -43.56 -20.94
N ASP A 5 -34.21 -44.22 -20.09
CA ASP A 5 -34.48 -43.83 -18.70
C ASP A 5 -33.19 -43.87 -17.86
N GLN A 6 -32.38 -44.92 -18.02
CA GLN A 6 -31.10 -45.05 -17.34
C GLN A 6 -30.09 -43.96 -17.74
N ARG A 7 -30.01 -43.60 -19.03
CA ARG A 7 -29.15 -42.50 -19.50
C ARG A 7 -29.60 -41.14 -18.97
N SER A 8 -30.91 -40.87 -18.93
CA SER A 8 -31.43 -39.62 -18.36
C SER A 8 -31.17 -39.51 -16.86
N LEU A 9 -31.21 -40.63 -16.12
CA LEU A 9 -30.89 -40.66 -14.69
C LEU A 9 -29.40 -40.40 -14.43
N GLU A 10 -28.51 -40.94 -15.27
CA GLU A 10 -27.06 -40.68 -15.21
C GLU A 10 -26.74 -39.21 -15.51
N GLU A 11 -27.32 -38.61 -16.56
CA GLU A 11 -27.13 -37.18 -16.89
C GLU A 11 -27.63 -36.25 -15.78
N GLU A 12 -28.76 -36.58 -15.14
CA GLU A 12 -29.27 -35.79 -14.03
C GLU A 12 -28.38 -35.89 -12.78
N ALA A 13 -27.83 -37.08 -12.51
CA ALA A 13 -26.89 -37.32 -11.42
C ALA A 13 -25.58 -36.54 -11.64
N GLU A 14 -25.00 -36.59 -12.84
CA GLU A 14 -23.80 -35.81 -13.18
C GLU A 14 -24.04 -34.31 -13.04
N ARG A 15 -25.20 -33.82 -13.51
CA ARG A 15 -25.59 -32.41 -13.34
C ARG A 15 -25.67 -32.02 -11.86
N LYS A 16 -26.30 -32.84 -11.02
CA LYS A 16 -26.41 -32.60 -9.57
C LYS A 16 -25.04 -32.62 -8.89
N ILE A 17 -24.18 -33.57 -9.23
CA ILE A 17 -22.81 -33.66 -8.73
C ILE A 17 -22.01 -32.43 -9.15
N GLY A 18 -22.13 -31.98 -10.40
CA GLY A 18 -21.47 -30.77 -10.89
C GLY A 18 -21.92 -29.52 -10.14
N TRP A 19 -23.22 -29.38 -9.86
CA TRP A 19 -23.75 -28.29 -9.04
C TRP A 19 -23.29 -28.36 -7.58
N MET A 20 -23.25 -29.55 -6.99
CA MET A 20 -22.72 -29.77 -5.64
C MET A 20 -21.24 -29.37 -5.56
N LEU A 21 -20.42 -29.77 -6.52
CA LEU A 21 -19.01 -29.42 -6.56
C LEU A 21 -18.79 -27.91 -6.71
N LYS A 22 -19.60 -27.23 -7.53
CA LYS A 22 -19.57 -25.77 -7.65
C LYS A 22 -19.88 -25.08 -6.33
N LEU A 23 -20.87 -25.56 -5.59
CA LEU A 23 -21.23 -25.00 -4.28
C LEU A 23 -20.12 -25.23 -3.25
N LEU A 24 -19.51 -26.42 -3.23
CA LEU A 24 -18.35 -26.70 -2.38
C LEU A 24 -17.19 -25.75 -2.71
N PHE A 25 -16.86 -25.61 -4.00
CA PHE A 25 -15.78 -24.73 -4.44
C PHE A 25 -16.08 -23.27 -4.09
N ALA A 26 -17.27 -22.77 -4.41
CA ALA A 26 -17.68 -21.39 -4.08
C ALA A 26 -17.65 -21.14 -2.57
N GLY A 27 -18.12 -22.09 -1.75
CA GLY A 27 -18.06 -22.02 -0.30
C GLY A 27 -16.62 -21.93 0.21
N THR A 28 -15.76 -22.85 -0.23
CA THR A 28 -14.34 -22.85 0.17
C THR A 28 -13.61 -21.60 -0.30
N ALA A 29 -13.81 -21.16 -1.53
CA ALA A 29 -13.18 -19.95 -2.08
C ALA A 29 -13.61 -18.70 -1.31
N THR A 30 -14.89 -18.62 -0.92
CA THR A 30 -15.39 -17.51 -0.08
C THR A 30 -14.73 -17.50 1.30
N ILE A 31 -14.62 -18.67 1.94
CA ILE A 31 -13.97 -18.80 3.25
C ILE A 31 -12.48 -18.41 3.15
N VAL A 32 -11.77 -18.94 2.16
CA VAL A 32 -10.36 -18.62 1.91
C VAL A 32 -10.19 -17.12 1.63
N ALA A 33 -11.05 -16.54 0.80
CA ALA A 33 -11.00 -15.10 0.54
C ALA A 33 -11.19 -14.30 1.83
N TYR A 34 -12.22 -14.59 2.62
CA TYR A 34 -12.46 -13.89 3.88
C TYR A 34 -11.28 -14.00 4.85
N GLN A 35 -10.65 -15.17 4.93
CA GLN A 35 -9.53 -15.42 5.82
C GLN A 35 -8.21 -14.78 5.34
N PHE A 36 -7.88 -14.86 4.06
CA PHE A 36 -6.55 -14.47 3.55
C PHE A 36 -6.50 -13.08 2.91
N PHE A 37 -7.62 -12.56 2.43
CA PHE A 37 -7.67 -11.26 1.76
C PHE A 37 -7.14 -10.09 2.62
N PRO A 38 -7.40 -10.04 3.94
CA PRO A 38 -6.80 -9.00 4.80
C PRO A 38 -5.27 -9.05 4.82
N TYR A 39 -4.68 -10.26 4.89
CA TYR A 39 -3.23 -10.45 5.00
C TYR A 39 -2.46 -10.28 3.69
N LEU A 40 -3.13 -10.46 2.55
CA LEU A 40 -2.55 -10.24 1.22
C LEU A 40 -2.11 -8.78 1.01
N GLY A 41 -2.88 -7.83 1.54
CA GLY A 41 -2.52 -6.40 1.49
C GLY A 41 -1.28 -6.09 2.31
N ASP A 42 -1.20 -6.64 3.53
CA ASP A 42 -0.11 -6.38 4.47
C ASP A 42 1.24 -6.91 3.95
N ASN A 43 1.27 -8.11 3.38
CA ASN A 43 2.51 -8.65 2.81
C ASN A 43 3.01 -7.78 1.63
N LEU A 44 2.11 -7.29 0.77
CA LEU A 44 2.49 -6.40 -0.33
C LEU A 44 2.95 -5.02 0.18
N MET A 45 2.36 -4.54 1.27
CA MET A 45 2.79 -3.32 1.95
C MET A 45 4.19 -3.48 2.53
N GLN A 46 4.46 -4.58 3.26
CA GLN A 46 5.77 -4.89 3.82
C GLN A 46 6.85 -5.05 2.72
N GLN A 47 6.51 -5.69 1.60
CA GLN A 47 7.39 -5.76 0.44
C GLN A 47 7.67 -4.38 -0.15
N SER A 48 6.69 -3.49 -0.14
CA SER A 48 6.85 -2.11 -0.62
C SER A 48 7.80 -1.30 0.29
N VAL A 49 7.76 -1.51 1.60
CA VAL A 49 8.77 -0.99 2.55
C VAL A 49 10.14 -1.56 2.24
N SER A 50 10.23 -2.88 2.03
CA SER A 50 11.51 -3.56 1.71
C SER A 50 12.18 -3.01 0.45
N LEU A 51 11.40 -2.59 -0.55
CA LEU A 51 11.92 -1.97 -1.78
C LEU A 51 12.64 -0.63 -1.54
N LEU A 52 12.33 0.10 -0.46
CA LEU A 52 12.97 1.37 -0.12
C LEU A 52 14.47 1.21 0.24
N HIS A 53 14.86 0.01 0.69
CA HIS A 53 16.25 -0.32 1.04
C HIS A 53 17.11 -0.76 -0.16
N VAL A 54 16.49 -1.11 -1.28
CA VAL A 54 17.22 -1.59 -2.46
C VAL A 54 18.10 -0.48 -3.03
N LYS A 55 19.32 -0.80 -3.49
CA LYS A 55 20.28 0.20 -3.98
C LYS A 55 19.77 1.01 -5.17
N ASP A 56 19.07 0.36 -6.09
CA ASP A 56 18.60 0.97 -7.32
C ASP A 56 17.38 1.89 -7.07
N PRO A 57 17.49 3.20 -7.42
CA PRO A 57 16.41 4.18 -7.24
C PRO A 57 15.10 3.82 -7.95
N LEU A 58 15.11 3.00 -8.99
CA LEU A 58 13.89 2.53 -9.65
C LEU A 58 13.02 1.71 -8.68
N PHE A 59 13.62 0.76 -7.96
CA PHE A 59 12.89 -0.08 -7.01
C PHE A 59 12.42 0.72 -5.80
N LYS A 60 13.24 1.65 -5.29
CA LYS A 60 12.82 2.56 -4.22
C LYS A 60 11.57 3.35 -4.60
N ARG A 61 11.56 3.94 -5.79
CA ARG A 61 10.40 4.67 -6.32
C ARG A 61 9.18 3.77 -6.46
N MET A 62 9.34 2.54 -6.93
CA MET A 62 8.25 1.57 -7.00
C MET A 62 7.66 1.25 -5.62
N GLY A 63 8.51 1.06 -4.61
CA GLY A 63 8.09 0.88 -3.22
C GLY A 63 7.30 2.07 -2.70
N ALA A 64 7.86 3.28 -2.81
CA ALA A 64 7.19 4.51 -2.37
C ALA A 64 5.85 4.73 -3.08
N SER A 65 5.79 4.53 -4.40
CA SER A 65 4.56 4.67 -5.19
C SER A 65 3.47 3.69 -4.75
N ARG A 66 3.85 2.45 -4.39
CA ARG A 66 2.91 1.46 -3.85
C ARG A 66 2.42 1.83 -2.46
N LEU A 67 3.30 2.29 -1.58
CA LEU A 67 2.90 2.76 -0.24
C LEU A 67 1.90 3.93 -0.33
N ALA A 68 2.13 4.88 -1.23
CA ALA A 68 1.17 5.96 -1.49
C ALA A 68 -0.21 5.43 -1.92
N ARG A 69 -0.25 4.33 -2.70
CA ARG A 69 -1.50 3.69 -3.14
C ARG A 69 -2.16 2.85 -2.05
N PHE A 70 -1.42 2.36 -1.05
CA PHE A 70 -1.99 1.65 0.08
C PHE A 70 -2.55 2.59 1.16
N ALA A 71 -2.07 3.83 1.24
CA ALA A 71 -2.49 4.84 2.21
C ALA A 71 -3.89 5.44 1.91
N ILE A 72 -4.93 4.60 1.80
CA ILE A 72 -6.28 5.03 1.38
C ILE A 72 -7.23 5.34 2.55
N ASP A 73 -6.92 4.85 3.75
CA ASP A 73 -7.67 5.07 4.99
C ASP A 73 -6.70 5.14 6.18
N ASP A 74 -7.18 5.58 7.33
CA ASP A 74 -6.35 5.84 8.52
C ASP A 74 -5.71 4.57 9.10
N GLU A 75 -6.44 3.45 9.08
CA GLU A 75 -5.93 2.15 9.50
C GLU A 75 -4.71 1.75 8.66
N ARG A 76 -4.81 1.83 7.32
CA ARG A 76 -3.70 1.50 6.43
C ARG A 76 -2.55 2.49 6.52
N ARG A 77 -2.81 3.78 6.74
CA ARG A 77 -1.75 4.79 6.95
C ARG A 77 -0.94 4.44 8.20
N MET A 78 -1.62 4.11 9.30
CA MET A 78 -0.96 3.69 10.54
C MET A 78 -0.23 2.37 10.35
N LYS A 79 -0.79 1.42 9.61
CA LYS A 79 -0.10 0.17 9.29
C LYS A 79 1.24 0.39 8.57
N ILE A 80 1.29 1.31 7.59
CA ILE A 80 2.54 1.68 6.91
C ILE A 80 3.56 2.23 7.91
N VAL A 81 3.13 3.07 8.85
CA VAL A 81 3.98 3.63 9.90
C VAL A 81 4.50 2.54 10.83
N GLU A 82 3.64 1.64 11.31
CA GLU A 82 4.00 0.52 12.20
C GLU A 82 5.00 -0.44 11.56
N MET A 83 4.91 -0.65 10.24
CA MET A 83 5.87 -1.43 9.47
C MET A 83 7.22 -0.71 9.25
N GLY A 84 7.39 0.52 9.75
CA GLY A 84 8.58 1.34 9.57
C GLY A 84 8.61 2.13 8.25
N GLY A 85 7.56 2.05 7.42
CA GLY A 85 7.52 2.68 6.11
C GLY A 85 7.68 4.21 6.16
N GLY A 86 7.16 4.87 7.20
CA GLY A 86 7.36 6.31 7.39
C GLY A 86 8.84 6.70 7.54
N GLN A 87 9.56 6.02 8.43
CA GLN A 87 10.99 6.26 8.63
C GLN A 87 11.81 5.95 7.36
N GLU A 88 11.49 4.85 6.66
CA GLU A 88 12.21 4.47 5.46
C GLU A 88 11.97 5.41 4.28
N LEU A 89 10.77 6.00 4.18
CA LEU A 89 10.50 7.05 3.20
C LEU A 89 11.30 8.32 3.50
N LEU A 90 11.47 8.69 4.79
CA LEU A 90 12.33 9.81 5.18
C LEU A 90 13.80 9.52 4.86
N ASN A 91 14.28 8.30 5.14
CA ASN A 91 15.64 7.87 4.79
C ASN A 91 15.86 7.93 3.26
N MET A 92 14.89 7.44 2.48
CA MET A 92 14.90 7.51 1.02
C MET A 92 14.95 8.96 0.53
N LEU A 93 14.14 9.84 1.12
CA LEU A 93 14.08 11.26 0.77
C LEU A 93 15.42 11.97 1.04
N GLY A 94 15.98 11.77 2.24
CA GLY A 94 17.26 12.37 2.63
C GLY A 94 18.45 11.87 1.80
N ALA A 95 18.39 10.64 1.29
CA ALA A 95 19.44 10.05 0.45
C ALA A 95 19.23 10.29 -1.07
N ALA A 96 18.11 10.90 -1.48
CA ALA A 96 17.74 11.02 -2.89
C ALA A 96 18.65 12.01 -3.65
N LYS A 97 19.24 11.54 -4.75
CA LYS A 97 20.12 12.36 -5.61
C LYS A 97 19.38 13.01 -6.78
N ASP A 98 18.21 12.50 -7.13
CA ASP A 98 17.39 12.95 -8.26
C ASP A 98 15.97 13.34 -7.84
N ASP A 99 15.35 14.21 -8.64
CA ASP A 99 14.01 14.73 -8.38
C ASP A 99 12.92 13.67 -8.43
N ARG A 100 13.03 12.68 -9.32
CA ARG A 100 12.01 11.61 -9.43
C ARG A 100 11.95 10.81 -8.13
N THR A 101 13.09 10.53 -7.52
CA THR A 101 13.16 9.83 -6.22
C THR A 101 12.60 10.70 -5.10
N ARG A 102 12.97 11.99 -5.04
CA ARG A 102 12.41 12.94 -4.06
C ARG A 102 10.89 13.03 -4.14
N LYS A 103 10.36 13.18 -5.37
CA LYS A 103 8.93 13.29 -5.63
C LYS A 103 8.14 12.09 -5.16
N GLU A 104 8.57 10.87 -5.51
CA GLU A 104 7.84 9.66 -5.08
C GLU A 104 7.87 9.48 -3.56
N ALA A 105 8.99 9.80 -2.89
CA ALA A 105 9.07 9.78 -1.43
C ALA A 105 8.13 10.81 -0.78
N LEU A 106 8.18 12.06 -1.25
CA LEU A 106 7.32 13.15 -0.76
C LEU A 106 5.84 12.87 -0.99
N LYS A 107 5.49 12.32 -2.17
CA LYS A 107 4.12 11.92 -2.49
C LYS A 107 3.61 10.84 -1.55
N ALA A 108 4.43 9.83 -1.24
CA ALA A 108 4.08 8.79 -0.29
C ALA A 108 3.92 9.35 1.14
N LEU A 109 4.83 10.22 1.58
CA LEU A 109 4.73 10.89 2.89
C LEU A 109 3.46 11.75 2.98
N ALA A 110 3.14 12.53 1.94
CA ALA A 110 1.92 13.32 1.87
C ALA A 110 0.66 12.45 1.88
N ALA A 111 0.71 11.30 1.21
CA ALA A 111 -0.35 10.31 1.26
C ALA A 111 -0.49 9.66 2.64
N ILE A 112 0.56 9.54 3.45
CA ILE A 112 0.45 9.03 4.84
C ILE A 112 -0.10 10.12 5.77
N ALA A 113 0.38 11.36 5.64
CA ALA A 113 0.12 12.48 6.54
C ALA A 113 -1.31 13.07 6.55
N GLN A 114 -2.28 12.48 5.83
CA GLN A 114 -3.68 12.90 5.97
C GLN A 114 -4.36 12.32 7.23
N SER A 115 -3.77 11.30 7.89
CA SER A 115 -4.18 10.85 9.23
C SER A 115 -3.43 11.65 10.31
N ASP A 116 -4.13 12.10 11.35
CA ASP A 116 -3.56 12.83 12.51
C ASP A 116 -2.51 11.98 13.26
N GLU A 117 -2.83 10.70 13.49
CA GLU A 117 -1.96 9.78 14.21
C GLU A 117 -0.69 9.49 13.39
N ALA A 118 -0.84 9.26 12.09
CA ALA A 118 0.28 8.95 11.20
C ALA A 118 1.21 10.15 11.03
N VAL A 119 0.67 11.38 10.93
CA VAL A 119 1.50 12.57 10.88
C VAL A 119 2.21 12.83 12.21
N GLY A 120 1.58 12.53 13.35
CA GLY A 120 2.24 12.57 14.66
C GLY A 120 3.45 11.64 14.71
N ALA A 121 3.33 10.42 14.19
CA ALA A 121 4.47 9.50 14.10
C ALA A 121 5.58 9.99 13.16
N LEU A 122 5.23 10.57 12.00
CA LEU A 122 6.21 11.18 11.09
C LEU A 122 6.92 12.37 11.75
N TYR A 123 6.20 13.19 12.53
CA TYR A 123 6.79 14.28 13.30
C TYR A 123 7.85 13.75 14.28
N GLN A 124 7.52 12.72 15.06
CA GLN A 124 8.46 12.09 16.00
C GLN A 124 9.66 11.45 15.30
N ALA A 125 9.49 10.98 14.06
CA ALA A 125 10.57 10.48 13.20
C ALA A 125 11.50 11.58 12.62
N GLY A 126 11.28 12.85 12.98
CA GLY A 126 12.12 13.96 12.53
C GLY A 126 11.80 14.43 11.09
N ALA A 127 10.60 14.16 10.58
CA ALA A 127 10.21 14.48 9.21
C ALA A 127 10.45 15.95 8.83
N ILE A 128 10.20 16.89 9.75
CA ILE A 128 10.38 18.33 9.50
C ILE A 128 11.80 18.65 9.03
N SER A 129 12.81 18.10 9.71
CA SER A 129 14.21 18.37 9.38
C SER A 129 14.53 17.90 7.96
N VAL A 130 14.20 16.64 7.65
CA VAL A 130 14.45 16.01 6.34
C VAL A 130 13.74 16.77 5.22
N ILE A 131 12.48 17.13 5.42
CA ILE A 131 11.66 17.83 4.41
C ILE A 131 12.18 19.25 4.18
N ARG A 132 12.57 19.99 5.23
CA ARG A 132 13.16 21.33 5.08
C ARG A 132 14.50 21.29 4.33
N THR A 133 15.33 20.28 4.57
CA THR A 133 16.63 20.13 3.90
C THR A 133 16.55 19.56 2.49
N THR A 134 15.39 19.05 2.07
CA THR A 134 15.21 18.50 0.73
C THR A 134 15.32 19.64 -0.31
N PRO A 135 16.20 19.54 -1.31
CA PRO A 135 16.32 20.55 -2.37
C PRO A 135 15.03 20.71 -3.17
N ASP A 136 14.73 21.94 -3.58
CA ASP A 136 13.68 22.20 -4.57
C ASP A 136 14.14 21.79 -5.98
N SER A 137 13.19 21.58 -6.87
CA SER A 137 13.44 21.29 -8.28
C SER A 137 13.09 22.48 -9.14
N VAL A 138 13.94 22.76 -10.12
CA VAL A 138 13.66 23.76 -11.17
C VAL A 138 12.63 23.22 -12.17
N GLU A 139 12.59 21.90 -12.35
CA GLU A 139 11.77 21.22 -13.36
C GLU A 139 10.45 20.67 -12.80
N ASP A 140 10.43 20.25 -11.52
CA ASP A 140 9.28 19.57 -10.91
C ASP A 140 8.73 20.35 -9.70
N THR A 141 7.79 21.25 -9.97
CA THR A 141 7.12 22.10 -8.97
C THR A 141 6.26 21.33 -7.97
N GLU A 142 5.94 20.05 -8.24
CA GLU A 142 5.22 19.21 -7.27
C GLU A 142 6.07 18.95 -6.03
N ILE A 143 7.40 18.90 -6.14
CA ILE A 143 8.30 18.69 -4.99
C ILE A 143 8.10 19.80 -3.96
N GLU A 144 8.13 21.05 -4.40
CA GLU A 144 7.87 22.20 -3.54
C GLU A 144 6.45 22.15 -2.95
N THR A 145 5.46 21.79 -3.78
CA THR A 145 4.06 21.67 -3.36
C THR A 145 3.88 20.62 -2.26
N TYR A 146 4.48 19.44 -2.38
CA TYR A 146 4.42 18.41 -1.34
C TYR A 146 5.14 18.86 -0.07
N LYS A 147 6.32 19.47 -0.20
CA LYS A 147 7.07 20.01 0.96
C LYS A 147 6.23 21.01 1.74
N LEU A 148 5.66 22.02 1.07
CA LEU A 148 4.85 23.06 1.71
C LEU A 148 3.60 22.47 2.39
N ASN A 149 2.91 21.54 1.73
CA ASN A 149 1.73 20.89 2.30
C ASN A 149 2.07 20.05 3.54
N LEU A 150 3.15 19.27 3.49
CA LEU A 150 3.63 18.49 4.62
C LEU A 150 4.04 19.40 5.78
N LEU A 151 4.85 20.42 5.52
CA LEU A 151 5.27 21.38 6.55
C LEU A 151 4.10 22.10 7.19
N ARG A 152 3.09 22.49 6.40
CA ARG A 152 1.85 23.07 6.92
C ARG A 152 1.13 22.11 7.86
N ARG A 153 1.08 20.82 7.53
CA ARG A 153 0.43 19.79 8.32
C ARG A 153 1.15 19.51 9.65
N PHE A 154 2.48 19.63 9.67
CA PHE A 154 3.25 19.45 10.89
C PHE A 154 3.13 20.61 11.90
N ARG A 155 2.66 21.80 11.49
CA ARG A 155 2.51 22.95 12.40
C ARG A 155 1.59 22.68 13.57
N ASP A 156 0.60 21.80 13.37
CA ASP A 156 -0.34 21.39 14.42
C ASP A 156 0.36 20.65 15.58
N PHE A 157 1.61 20.21 15.39
CA PHE A 157 2.42 19.43 16.33
C PHE A 157 3.62 20.21 16.90
N GLU A 158 3.86 21.47 16.50
CA GLU A 158 4.95 22.32 17.00
C GLU A 158 4.59 23.06 18.32
N ILE A 159 3.62 22.55 19.10
CA ILE A 159 3.14 23.15 20.37
C ILE A 159 4.15 22.98 21.51
#